data_AF-A0A4P7NX22-F1
#
_entry.id   AF-A0A4P7NX22-F1
#
_cell.length_a   1.000
_cell.length_b   1.000
_cell.length_c   1.000
_cell.angle_alpha   90.00
_cell.angle_beta   90.00
_cell.angle_gamma   90.00
#
_symmetry.space_group_name_H-M   'P 1'
#
loop_
_entity.id
_entity.type
_entity.pdbx_description
1 polymer ?
#
loop_
_entity_poly.entity_id
_entity_poly.type
_entity_poly.pdbx_seq_one_letter_code
_entity_poly.pdbx_strand_id
1 'polypeptide(L)'
;MPLPFPAFGLLLLSLLFCNVVAFTGPPKSIPVATKADPGLIEYYNGFNPKAALRMRQETIGINLDAGALAARWEKQNPQAIFYMYHFDSTDETAYAEMVSYVNHIDRWTEIDHDFQQFTLHVHIPWTSIKAHTKFVPGQQPETTENPAWVPKGGE
;
A
#
# COMPACT_ATOMS: atom_id res chain seq x y z
N MET A 1 40.26 -46.92 -1.89
CA MET A 1 39.31 -45.77 -1.78
C MET A 1 39.32 -45.00 -3.09
N PRO A 2 38.24 -45.06 -3.88
CA PRO A 2 37.93 -44.01 -4.84
C PRO A 2 36.51 -43.47 -4.64
N LEU A 3 36.36 -42.14 -4.65
CA LEU A 3 35.09 -41.48 -4.96
C LEU A 3 34.92 -41.46 -6.48
N PRO A 4 33.68 -41.55 -6.98
CA PRO A 4 33.19 -40.38 -7.72
C PRO A 4 31.72 -40.04 -7.41
N PHE A 5 31.49 -38.74 -7.45
CA PHE A 5 30.20 -38.05 -7.54
C PHE A 5 29.22 -38.67 -8.55
N PRO A 6 27.93 -38.33 -8.42
CA PRO A 6 27.43 -37.35 -9.38
C PRO A 6 26.76 -36.17 -8.67
N ALA A 7 27.42 -35.00 -8.77
CA ALA A 7 26.88 -33.68 -8.49
C ALA A 7 25.82 -33.23 -9.52
N PHE A 8 25.13 -34.18 -10.15
CA PHE A 8 24.11 -33.91 -11.16
C PHE A 8 22.69 -33.92 -10.57
N GLY A 9 22.48 -34.60 -9.43
CA GLY A 9 21.17 -34.65 -8.77
C GLY A 9 20.78 -33.37 -8.01
N LEU A 10 21.77 -32.55 -7.60
CA LEU A 10 21.53 -31.36 -6.78
C LEU A 10 21.22 -30.09 -7.59
N LEU A 11 21.53 -30.08 -8.90
CA LEU A 11 21.28 -28.92 -9.75
C LEU A 11 19.82 -28.82 -10.22
N LEU A 12 19.10 -29.96 -10.24
CA LEU A 12 17.67 -30.01 -10.57
C LEU A 12 16.77 -29.64 -9.39
N LEU A 13 17.23 -29.83 -8.15
CA LEU A 13 16.49 -29.41 -6.96
C LEU A 13 16.55 -27.89 -6.71
N SER A 14 17.55 -27.21 -7.28
CA SER A 14 17.69 -25.75 -7.18
C SER A 14 16.83 -24.99 -8.19
N LEU A 15 16.35 -25.64 -9.26
CA LEU A 15 15.41 -25.07 -10.22
C LEU A 15 13.94 -25.15 -9.75
N LEU A 16 13.64 -25.93 -8.71
CA LEU A 16 12.31 -25.96 -8.08
C LEU A 16 12.05 -24.77 -7.14
N PHE A 17 13.07 -23.94 -6.88
CA PHE A 17 12.92 -22.63 -6.24
C PHE A 17 12.90 -21.49 -7.27
N CYS A 18 12.58 -21.77 -8.54
CA CYS A 18 11.96 -20.75 -9.37
C CYS A 18 10.64 -20.39 -8.68
N ASN A 19 10.70 -19.32 -7.88
CA ASN A 19 9.55 -18.60 -7.35
C ASN A 19 8.61 -18.34 -8.52
N VAL A 20 7.69 -19.27 -8.76
CA VAL A 20 6.40 -18.95 -9.33
C VAL A 20 5.81 -18.02 -8.28
N VAL A 21 6.00 -16.72 -8.49
CA VAL A 21 5.13 -15.71 -7.90
C VAL A 21 3.78 -16.02 -8.53
N ALA A 22 3.08 -16.97 -7.92
CA ALA A 22 1.71 -17.25 -8.26
C ALA A 22 1.00 -15.92 -8.08
N PHE A 23 0.50 -15.37 -9.18
CA PHE A 23 -0.35 -14.21 -9.16
C PHE A 23 -1.67 -14.67 -8.53
N THR A 24 -1.72 -14.74 -7.20
CA THR A 24 -2.87 -15.17 -6.41
C THR A 24 -3.86 -14.04 -6.35
N GLY A 25 -4.53 -13.79 -7.47
CA GLY A 25 -5.55 -12.76 -7.57
C GLY A 25 -5.05 -11.33 -7.30
N PRO A 26 -5.95 -10.36 -7.35
CA PRO A 26 -5.64 -8.99 -6.99
C PRO A 26 -5.18 -8.92 -5.51
N PRO A 27 -4.22 -8.05 -5.15
CA PRO A 27 -3.75 -7.94 -3.77
C PRO A 27 -4.90 -7.57 -2.83
N LYS A 28 -4.94 -8.23 -1.66
CA LYS A 28 -5.99 -8.11 -0.63
C LYS A 28 -6.09 -6.71 0.00
N SER A 29 -5.16 -5.81 -0.27
CA SER A 29 -5.29 -4.36 -0.08
C SER A 29 -4.17 -3.66 -0.86
N ILE A 30 -4.42 -2.42 -1.29
CA ILE A 30 -3.41 -1.58 -1.94
C ILE A 30 -3.08 -0.45 -0.95
N PRO A 31 -2.05 -0.58 -0.09
CA PRO A 31 -1.74 0.46 0.89
C PRO A 31 -1.45 1.82 0.24
N VAL A 32 -1.93 2.88 0.89
CA VAL A 32 -1.65 4.27 0.51
C VAL A 32 -0.84 4.91 1.62
N ALA A 33 0.37 5.40 1.31
CA ALA A 33 1.24 6.09 2.25
C ALA A 33 1.28 7.60 1.99
N THR A 34 1.24 8.42 3.03
CA THR A 34 1.26 9.90 2.96
C THR A 34 1.69 10.49 4.31
N LYS A 35 2.14 11.75 4.35
CA LYS A 35 2.40 12.47 5.61
C LYS A 35 1.11 13.03 6.22
N ALA A 36 0.00 13.02 5.50
CA ALA A 36 -1.30 13.43 6.03
C ALA A 36 -1.69 12.55 7.22
N ASP A 37 -1.93 13.18 8.37
CA ASP A 37 -2.28 12.48 9.58
C ASP A 37 -3.74 11.99 9.56
N PRO A 38 -4.07 10.94 10.35
CA PRO A 38 -5.41 10.34 10.35
C PRO A 38 -6.53 11.31 10.72
N GLY A 39 -6.26 12.30 11.60
CA GLY A 39 -7.26 13.28 11.99
C GLY A 39 -7.65 14.19 10.83
N LEU A 40 -6.69 14.53 9.97
CA LEU A 40 -6.97 15.29 8.74
C LEU A 40 -7.78 14.47 7.74
N ILE A 41 -7.42 13.20 7.53
CA ILE A 41 -8.15 12.30 6.63
C ILE A 41 -9.57 12.05 7.15
N GLU A 42 -9.74 11.82 8.45
CA GLU A 42 -11.05 11.68 9.11
C GLU A 42 -11.90 12.95 8.96
N TYR A 43 -11.32 14.13 9.20
CA TYR A 43 -12.03 15.41 9.08
C TYR A 43 -12.65 15.61 7.69
N TYR A 44 -11.96 15.17 6.64
CA TYR A 44 -12.48 15.21 5.27
C TYR A 44 -13.31 14.00 4.86
N ASN A 45 -13.57 13.06 5.78
CA ASN A 45 -14.25 11.80 5.54
C ASN A 45 -13.55 10.90 4.50
N GLY A 46 -12.22 10.88 4.53
CA GLY A 46 -11.38 10.00 3.72
C GLY A 46 -10.58 10.71 2.62
N PHE A 47 -10.12 9.92 1.66
CA PHE A 47 -9.40 10.40 0.48
C PHE A 47 -10.41 10.84 -0.57
N ASN A 48 -10.54 12.14 -0.80
CA ASN A 48 -11.47 12.70 -1.78
C ASN A 48 -11.04 14.12 -2.24
N PRO A 49 -11.66 14.67 -3.30
CA PRO A 49 -11.28 15.98 -3.85
C PRO A 49 -11.39 17.15 -2.86
N LYS A 50 -12.26 17.07 -1.85
CA LYS A 50 -12.34 18.14 -0.83
C LYS A 50 -11.08 18.15 0.04
N ALA A 51 -10.58 16.97 0.38
CA ALA A 51 -9.33 16.79 1.13
C ALA A 51 -8.12 17.33 0.32
N ALA A 52 -8.12 17.11 -1.00
CA ALA A 52 -7.09 17.60 -1.93
C ALA A 52 -6.89 19.11 -1.90
N LEU A 53 -7.97 19.88 -1.70
CA LEU A 53 -7.88 21.34 -1.70
C LEU A 53 -7.00 21.88 -0.58
N ARG A 54 -6.84 21.13 0.52
CA ARG A 54 -5.93 21.47 1.62
C ARG A 54 -4.58 20.75 1.55
N MET A 55 -4.53 19.58 0.93
CA MET A 55 -3.34 18.73 0.81
C MET A 55 -2.67 18.83 -0.57
N ARG A 56 -2.74 20.00 -1.22
CA ARG A 56 -2.29 20.18 -2.63
C ARG A 56 -0.81 19.88 -2.88
N GLN A 57 0.03 19.92 -1.84
CA GLN A 57 1.47 19.62 -1.95
C GLN A 57 1.83 18.27 -1.31
N GLU A 58 0.81 17.51 -0.90
CA GLU A 58 1.01 16.23 -0.26
C GLU A 58 1.33 15.19 -1.33
N THR A 59 2.36 14.40 -1.05
CA THR A 59 2.78 13.28 -1.89
C THR A 59 2.19 12.00 -1.34
N ILE A 60 1.75 11.13 -2.22
CA ILE A 60 1.32 9.79 -1.85
C ILE A 60 2.22 8.74 -2.46
N GLY A 61 2.42 7.66 -1.73
CA GLY A 61 2.98 6.43 -2.25
C GLY A 61 1.94 5.34 -2.30
N ILE A 62 1.97 4.57 -3.38
CA ILE A 62 1.09 3.44 -3.60
C ILE A 62 1.97 2.24 -3.92
N ASN A 63 1.66 1.08 -3.33
CA ASN A 63 2.29 -0.17 -3.70
C ASN A 63 1.35 -1.34 -3.41
N LEU A 64 1.59 -2.51 -4.02
CA LEU A 64 0.86 -3.75 -3.67
C LEU A 64 1.41 -4.36 -2.39
N ASP A 65 2.65 -4.02 -2.02
CA ASP A 65 3.30 -4.51 -0.81
C ASP A 65 3.58 -3.37 0.17
N ALA A 66 3.01 -3.48 1.38
CA ALA A 66 3.16 -2.50 2.45
C ALA A 66 4.61 -2.36 2.94
N GLY A 67 5.35 -3.48 3.04
CA GLY A 67 6.75 -3.47 3.49
C GLY A 67 7.67 -2.74 2.51
N ALA A 68 7.51 -3.03 1.21
CA ALA A 68 8.23 -2.37 0.14
C ALA A 68 7.90 -0.88 0.05
N LEU A 69 6.63 -0.51 0.28
CA LEU A 69 6.21 0.89 0.33
C LEU A 69 6.86 1.63 1.50
N ALA A 70 6.83 1.06 2.71
CA ALA A 70 7.44 1.64 3.90
C ALA A 70 8.95 1.82 3.71
N ALA A 71 9.67 0.78 3.29
CA ALA A 71 11.11 0.83 3.06
C ALA A 71 11.50 1.88 2.01
N ARG A 72 10.68 2.07 0.97
CA ARG A 72 10.88 3.09 -0.05
C ARG A 72 10.67 4.50 0.52
N TRP A 73 9.60 4.69 1.30
CA TRP A 73 9.31 5.95 1.98
C TRP A 73 10.45 6.35 2.92
N GLU A 74 10.91 5.43 3.77
CA GLU A 74 12.03 5.65 4.69
C GLU A 74 13.34 5.98 3.95
N LYS A 75 13.59 5.34 2.80
CA LYS A 75 14.77 5.62 1.99
C LYS A 75 14.75 7.03 1.38
N GLN A 76 13.59 7.48 0.89
CA GLN A 76 13.46 8.77 0.21
C GLN A 76 13.25 9.93 1.20
N ASN A 77 12.61 9.66 2.33
CA ASN A 77 12.27 10.66 3.35
C ASN A 77 12.70 10.18 4.75
N PRO A 78 14.01 10.01 5.02
CA PRO A 78 14.51 9.30 6.22
C PRO A 78 14.20 9.97 7.56
N GLN A 79 13.73 11.21 7.55
CA GLN A 79 13.38 11.98 8.75
C GLN A 79 11.89 12.31 8.82
N ALA A 80 11.08 11.87 7.85
CA ALA A 80 9.66 12.18 7.84
C ALA A 80 8.88 11.19 8.69
N ILE A 81 7.90 11.71 9.43
CA ILE A 81 6.78 10.90 9.92
C ILE A 81 5.83 10.72 8.75
N PHE A 82 5.36 9.50 8.54
CA PHE A 82 4.34 9.19 7.55
C PHE A 82 3.36 8.14 8.07
N TYR A 83 2.24 8.03 7.39
CA TYR A 83 1.13 7.17 7.72
C TYR A 83 0.82 6.30 6.51
N MET A 84 0.52 5.03 6.76
CA MET A 84 0.07 4.08 5.76
C MET A 84 -1.35 3.66 6.06
N TYR A 85 -2.27 3.90 5.13
CA TYR A 85 -3.68 3.62 5.27
C TYR A 85 -4.01 2.28 4.62
N HIS A 86 -4.68 1.42 5.39
CA HIS A 86 -5.09 0.08 4.97
C HIS A 86 -6.59 0.12 4.75
N PHE A 87 -7.00 0.23 3.48
CA PHE A 87 -8.42 0.22 3.15
C PHE A 87 -8.97 -1.19 2.96
N ASP A 88 -10.27 -1.32 3.13
CA ASP A 88 -11.02 -2.55 2.93
C ASP A 88 -11.16 -2.86 1.45
N SER A 89 -10.43 -3.86 0.96
CA SER A 89 -10.56 -4.32 -0.43
C SER A 89 -11.92 -4.92 -0.76
N THR A 90 -12.75 -5.20 0.25
CA THR A 90 -14.14 -5.64 0.03
C THR A 90 -15.09 -4.48 -0.25
N ASP A 91 -14.64 -3.23 -0.10
CA ASP A 91 -15.33 -2.09 -0.69
C ASP A 91 -15.07 -2.09 -2.20
N GLU A 92 -15.94 -2.76 -2.95
CA GLU A 92 -15.79 -2.95 -4.40
C GLU A 92 -15.67 -1.61 -5.16
N THR A 93 -16.31 -0.55 -4.68
CA THR A 93 -16.27 0.77 -5.33
C THR A 93 -14.89 1.39 -5.15
N ALA A 94 -14.42 1.53 -3.91
CA ALA A 94 -13.10 2.08 -3.62
C ALA A 94 -11.97 1.22 -4.24
N TYR A 95 -12.15 -0.11 -4.22
CA TYR A 95 -11.21 -1.04 -4.80
C TYR A 95 -11.12 -0.89 -6.32
N ALA A 96 -12.26 -0.81 -7.02
CA ALA A 96 -12.30 -0.62 -8.47
C ALA A 96 -11.66 0.70 -8.90
N GLU A 97 -11.93 1.79 -8.17
CA GLU A 97 -11.30 3.09 -8.42
C GLU A 97 -9.78 3.04 -8.25
N MET A 98 -9.30 2.42 -7.15
CA MET A 98 -7.87 2.24 -6.92
C MET A 98 -7.20 1.41 -8.03
N VAL A 99 -7.80 0.28 -8.41
CA VAL A 99 -7.28 -0.57 -9.49
C VAL A 99 -7.25 0.18 -10.83
N SER A 100 -8.30 0.95 -11.12
CA SER A 100 -8.36 1.79 -12.32
C SER A 100 -7.22 2.82 -12.34
N TYR A 101 -6.99 3.50 -11.22
CA TYR A 101 -5.91 4.48 -11.09
C TYR A 101 -4.52 3.85 -11.24
N VAL A 102 -4.27 2.73 -10.55
CA VAL A 102 -3.00 1.99 -10.63
C VAL A 102 -2.71 1.51 -12.06
N ASN A 103 -3.74 1.07 -12.80
CA ASN A 103 -3.61 0.68 -14.20
C ASN A 103 -3.42 1.88 -15.16
N HIS A 104 -3.85 3.08 -14.75
CA HIS A 104 -3.74 4.29 -15.56
C HIS A 104 -2.37 4.96 -15.47
N ILE A 105 -1.65 4.77 -14.35
CA ILE A 105 -0.36 5.41 -14.11
C ILE A 105 0.80 4.44 -14.40
N ASP A 106 1.72 4.85 -15.28
CA ASP A 106 2.86 4.02 -15.71
C ASP A 106 3.82 3.64 -14.57
N ARG A 107 3.83 4.44 -13.49
CA ARG A 107 4.81 4.34 -12.40
C ARG A 107 4.14 4.18 -11.02
N TRP A 108 3.11 3.37 -10.94
CA TRP A 108 2.29 3.25 -9.72
C TRP A 108 3.06 2.87 -8.45
N THR A 109 4.22 2.20 -8.55
CA THR A 109 5.04 1.85 -7.37
C THR A 109 5.72 3.06 -6.70
N GLU A 110 5.71 4.24 -7.32
CA GLU A 110 6.44 5.42 -6.86
C GLU A 110 5.74 6.14 -5.69
N ILE A 111 6.45 7.08 -5.05
CA ILE A 111 5.98 7.79 -3.86
C ILE A 111 5.79 9.31 -4.06
N ASP A 112 5.94 9.77 -5.30
CA ASP A 112 5.82 11.15 -5.75
C ASP A 112 4.51 11.40 -6.49
N HIS A 113 3.52 10.52 -6.31
CA HIS A 113 2.18 10.76 -6.83
C HIS A 113 1.55 11.96 -6.11
N ASP A 114 0.91 12.82 -6.88
CA ASP A 114 0.24 14.01 -6.36
C ASP A 114 -1.11 13.61 -5.71
N PHE A 115 -1.31 14.02 -4.45
CA PHE A 115 -2.54 13.71 -3.70
C PHE A 115 -3.80 14.25 -4.41
N GLN A 116 -3.71 15.42 -5.03
CA GLN A 116 -4.83 16.00 -5.76
C GLN A 116 -5.16 15.20 -7.01
N GLN A 117 -4.16 14.79 -7.80
CA GLN A 117 -4.40 13.92 -8.96
C GLN A 117 -5.00 12.58 -8.54
N PHE A 118 -4.46 11.95 -7.51
CA PHE A 118 -5.01 10.71 -6.98
C PHE A 118 -6.48 10.82 -6.60
N THR A 119 -6.83 11.83 -5.80
CA THR A 119 -8.20 11.97 -5.29
C THR A 119 -9.21 12.45 -6.33
N LEU A 120 -8.79 12.88 -7.51
CA LEU A 120 -9.69 13.09 -8.65
C LEU A 120 -10.18 11.75 -9.25
N HIS A 121 -9.41 10.69 -9.09
CA HIS A 121 -9.68 9.38 -9.65
C HIS A 121 -10.09 8.34 -8.61
N VAL A 122 -9.68 8.53 -7.36
CA VAL A 122 -9.86 7.57 -6.28
C VAL A 122 -10.50 8.23 -5.06
N HIS A 123 -11.65 7.70 -4.67
CA HIS A 123 -12.40 8.06 -3.50
C HIS A 123 -12.39 6.90 -2.52
N ILE A 124 -11.73 7.09 -1.38
CA ILE A 124 -11.74 6.11 -0.29
C ILE A 124 -12.43 6.77 0.90
N PRO A 125 -13.69 6.43 1.20
CA PRO A 125 -14.38 6.93 2.39
C PRO A 125 -13.62 6.56 3.66
N TRP A 126 -13.69 7.40 4.69
CA TRP A 126 -13.10 7.08 6.00
C TRP A 126 -13.63 5.75 6.56
N THR A 127 -14.91 5.47 6.36
CA THR A 127 -15.56 4.21 6.77
C THR A 127 -15.04 2.97 6.04
N SER A 128 -14.29 3.15 4.95
CA SER A 128 -13.70 2.07 4.16
C SER A 128 -12.23 1.85 4.52
N ILE A 129 -11.67 2.62 5.45
CA ILE A 129 -10.30 2.46 5.96
C ILE A 129 -10.36 1.62 7.23
N LYS A 130 -9.70 0.45 7.24
CA LYS A 130 -9.67 -0.49 8.38
C LYS A 130 -8.76 -0.01 9.50
N ALA A 131 -7.59 0.49 9.12
CA ALA A 131 -6.54 0.87 10.04
C ALA A 131 -5.56 1.83 9.35
N HIS A 132 -4.71 2.45 10.17
CA HIS A 132 -3.53 3.15 9.68
C HIS A 132 -2.31 2.74 10.50
N THR A 133 -1.16 2.69 9.85
CA THR A 133 0.14 2.45 10.51
C THR A 133 0.95 3.73 10.49
N LYS A 134 1.37 4.21 11.66
CA LYS A 134 2.25 5.36 11.82
C LYS A 134 3.70 4.91 11.84
N PHE A 135 4.52 5.58 11.03
CA PHE A 135 5.96 5.37 10.95
C PHE A 135 6.68 6.61 11.48
N VAL A 136 7.53 6.42 12.48
CA VAL A 136 8.36 7.46 13.08
C VAL A 136 9.82 7.03 13.00
N PRO A 137 10.74 7.88 12.50
CA PRO A 137 12.16 7.53 12.40
C PRO A 137 12.72 7.02 13.73
N GLY A 138 13.33 5.83 13.68
CA GLY A 138 13.95 5.19 14.85
C GLY A 138 12.97 4.53 15.84
N GLN A 139 11.68 4.44 15.52
CA GLN A 139 10.68 3.76 16.34
C GLN A 139 10.06 2.58 15.58
N GLN A 140 9.52 1.62 16.32
CA GLN A 140 8.73 0.56 15.72
C GLN A 140 7.41 1.14 15.17
N PRO A 141 6.94 0.70 13.99
CA PRO A 141 5.67 1.15 13.44
C PRO A 141 4.50 0.80 14.37
N GLU A 142 3.57 1.73 14.53
CA GLU A 142 2.38 1.55 15.37
C GLU A 142 1.14 1.51 14.49
N THR A 143 0.34 0.44 14.59
CA THR A 143 -0.92 0.32 13.85
C THR A 143 -2.10 0.63 14.77
N THR A 144 -2.99 1.48 14.30
CA THR A 144 -4.23 1.85 14.98
C THR A 144 -5.42 1.48 14.11
N GLU A 145 -6.34 0.68 14.66
CA GLU A 145 -7.60 0.34 14.02
C GLU A 145 -8.53 1.55 13.95
N ASN A 146 -9.30 1.66 12.87
CA ASN A 146 -10.27 2.72 12.69
C ASN A 146 -11.63 2.28 13.28
N PRO A 147 -12.11 2.90 14.37
CA PRO A 147 -13.39 2.54 14.97
C PRO A 147 -14.61 2.87 14.10
N ALA A 148 -14.44 3.74 13.09
CA ALA A 148 -15.49 4.09 12.14
C ALA A 148 -15.53 3.16 10.91
N TRP A 149 -14.65 2.16 10.83
CA TRP A 149 -14.66 1.19 9.73
C TRP A 149 -15.99 0.41 9.72
N VAL A 150 -16.57 0.27 8.53
CA VAL A 150 -17.77 -0.52 8.29
C VAL A 150 -17.43 -1.57 7.23
N PRO A 151 -17.45 -2.88 7.55
CA PRO A 151 -17.24 -3.94 6.57
C PRO A 151 -18.23 -3.80 5.40
N LYS A 152 -17.72 -3.85 4.17
CA LYS A 152 -18.55 -3.69 2.95
C LYS A 152 -18.81 -4.99 2.20
N GLY A 153 -17.96 -6.00 2.37
CA GLY A 153 -18.19 -7.36 1.89
C GLY A 153 -18.88 -8.26 2.93
N GLY A 154 -19.66 -9.22 2.43
CA GLY A 154 -20.08 -10.38 3.23
C GLY A 154 -18.91 -11.31 3.48
N GLU A 155 -18.85 -11.87 4.68
CA GLU A 155 -17.81 -12.83 5.14
C GLU A 155 -17.54 -13.99 4.18
#